data_AF-W4UWS1-F1
#
_entry.id   AF-W4UWS1-F1
#
_cell.length_a   1.000
_cell.length_b   1.000
_cell.length_c   1.000
_cell.angle_alpha   90.00
_cell.angle_beta   90.00
_cell.angle_gamma   90.00
#
_symmetry.space_group_name_H-M   'P 1'
#
loop_
_entity.id
_entity.type
_entity.pdbx_description
1 polymer ?
#
loop_
_entity_poly.entity_id
_entity_poly.type
_entity_poly.pdbx_seq_one_letter_code
_entity_poly.pdbx_strand_id
1 'polypeptide(L)'
;MSATPGNAKFYDYQTSAELKCPAANMYMLRYSEILLNYAEAKNKLGDTGEALKKLNLVHERSGLTALSSMNQEDLDEAIFQERAWEFIGEAKFYYDALRTNRLGKRLKAFMDRGVADGMYLFQDLMFVPQKSFLWKIPQGDLDSNPALEQNPDNVSDPNIPLR
;
A
#
# COMPACT_ATOMS: atom_id res chain seq x y z
N MET A 1 3.12 -2.77 -29.77
CA MET A 1 2.48 -2.57 -28.45
C MET A 1 2.49 -1.08 -28.18
N SER A 2 1.33 -0.41 -28.19
CA SER A 2 1.28 1.03 -27.87
C SER A 2 1.40 1.17 -26.35
N ALA A 3 2.33 2.02 -25.89
CA ALA A 3 2.49 2.32 -24.48
C ALA A 3 1.31 3.21 -24.07
N THR A 4 0.41 2.67 -23.25
CA THR A 4 -0.75 3.40 -22.76
C THR A 4 -0.31 4.71 -22.08
N PRO A 5 -0.99 5.86 -22.32
CA PRO A 5 -0.54 7.17 -21.88
C PRO A 5 -0.83 7.45 -20.40
N GLY A 6 -0.21 6.69 -19.51
CA GLY A 6 -0.31 6.90 -18.06
C GLY A 6 -0.14 5.65 -17.21
N ASN A 7 -0.38 5.80 -15.90
CA ASN A 7 -0.69 4.68 -15.01
C ASN A 7 -2.22 4.56 -14.87
N ALA A 8 -2.72 3.47 -14.30
CA ALA A 8 -4.17 3.22 -14.17
C ALA A 8 -4.96 4.36 -13.48
N LYS A 9 -4.29 5.31 -12.82
CA LYS A 9 -4.88 6.44 -12.10
C LYS A 9 -4.68 7.80 -12.79
N PHE A 10 -3.48 8.12 -13.27
CA PHE A 10 -3.19 9.34 -14.00
C PHE A 10 -3.16 9.00 -15.48
N TYR A 11 -4.28 9.22 -16.13
CA TYR A 11 -4.48 8.91 -17.55
C TYR A 11 -4.71 10.20 -18.34
N ASP A 12 -3.94 10.39 -19.41
CA ASP A 12 -4.20 11.45 -20.37
C ASP A 12 -5.15 10.94 -21.46
N TYR A 13 -6.40 11.39 -21.41
CA TYR A 13 -7.43 11.04 -22.40
C TYR A 13 -7.33 11.82 -23.71
N GLN A 14 -6.52 12.88 -23.74
CA GLN A 14 -6.46 13.82 -24.87
C GLN A 14 -5.25 13.53 -25.78
N THR A 15 -4.15 13.02 -25.21
CA THR A 15 -2.93 12.72 -25.97
C THR A 15 -2.92 11.27 -26.47
N SER A 16 -2.70 11.09 -27.77
CA SER A 16 -2.47 9.77 -28.38
C SER A 16 -1.28 9.07 -27.72
N ALA A 17 -1.43 7.76 -27.48
CA ALA A 17 -0.42 6.83 -26.95
C ALA A 17 0.83 6.65 -27.84
N GLU A 18 0.90 7.36 -28.98
CA GLU A 18 2.10 7.43 -29.80
C GLU A 18 3.28 8.00 -29.00
N LEU A 19 4.51 7.86 -29.53
CA LEU A 19 5.81 8.25 -28.96
C LEU A 19 5.95 9.71 -28.45
N LYS A 20 4.86 10.47 -28.37
CA LYS A 20 4.79 11.86 -27.93
C LYS A 20 4.91 12.06 -26.41
N CYS A 21 5.40 11.08 -25.64
CA CYS A 21 5.56 11.16 -24.18
C CYS A 21 4.33 11.81 -23.50
N PRO A 22 3.19 11.09 -23.43
CA PRO A 22 1.99 11.60 -22.79
C PRO A 22 2.34 12.19 -21.41
N ALA A 23 1.86 13.41 -21.15
CA ALA A 23 2.24 14.22 -19.99
C ALA A 23 1.53 13.76 -18.70
N ALA A 24 1.48 12.45 -18.46
CA ALA A 24 0.98 11.88 -17.23
C ALA A 24 1.97 12.19 -16.09
N ASN A 25 1.71 13.28 -15.37
CA ASN A 25 2.50 13.67 -14.21
C ASN A 25 2.24 12.72 -13.04
N MET A 26 3.25 11.94 -12.65
CA MET A 26 3.20 11.13 -11.45
C MET A 26 3.56 11.99 -10.24
N TYR A 27 2.61 12.13 -9.32
CA TYR A 27 2.85 12.86 -8.07
C TYR A 27 3.63 12.00 -7.09
N MET A 28 4.84 12.43 -6.72
CA MET A 28 5.64 11.76 -5.68
C MET A 28 5.12 12.06 -4.26
N LEU A 29 4.61 13.27 -4.06
CA LEU A 29 4.02 13.75 -2.82
C LEU A 29 2.85 14.68 -3.18
N ARG A 30 1.74 14.56 -2.45
CA ARG A 30 0.57 15.44 -2.62
C ARG A 30 -0.16 15.67 -1.31
N TYR A 31 -1.01 16.69 -1.27
CA TYR A 31 -1.60 17.17 -0.03
C TYR A 31 -2.40 16.10 0.75
N SER A 32 -3.12 15.20 0.08
CA SER A 32 -3.81 14.09 0.77
C SER A 32 -2.85 13.18 1.55
N GLU A 33 -1.62 13.00 1.09
CA GLU A 33 -0.61 12.21 1.81
C GLU A 33 -0.24 12.89 3.12
N ILE A 34 -0.11 14.21 3.13
CA ILE A 34 0.13 14.99 4.35
C ILE A 34 -1.05 14.85 5.32
N LEU A 35 -2.28 14.96 4.82
CA LEU A 35 -3.49 14.80 5.64
C LEU A 35 -3.58 13.41 6.27
N LEU A 36 -3.38 12.35 5.48
CA LEU A 36 -3.48 10.98 5.96
C LEU A 36 -2.30 10.56 6.84
N ASN A 37 -1.08 11.05 6.58
CA ASN A 37 0.06 10.85 7.48
C ASN A 37 -0.20 11.52 8.84
N TYR A 38 -0.73 12.74 8.84
CA TYR A 38 -1.09 13.45 10.06
C TYR A 38 -2.23 12.74 10.80
N ALA A 39 -3.26 12.28 10.08
CA ALA A 39 -4.37 11.53 10.65
C ALA A 39 -3.88 10.26 11.36
N GLU A 40 -3.02 9.48 10.70
CA GLU A 40 -2.44 8.27 11.27
C GLU A 40 -1.61 8.57 12.52
N ALA A 41 -0.73 9.58 12.47
CA ALA A 41 0.09 9.96 13.61
C ALA A 41 -0.77 10.42 14.80
N LYS A 42 -1.78 11.27 14.56
CA LYS A 42 -2.71 11.72 15.60
C LYS A 42 -3.51 10.58 16.21
N ASN A 43 -3.98 9.65 15.39
CA ASN A 43 -4.68 8.46 15.87
C ASN A 43 -3.76 7.64 16.78
N LYS A 44 -2.50 7.38 16.38
CA LYS A 44 -1.53 6.67 17.22
C LYS A 44 -1.19 7.39 18.53
N LEU A 45 -1.27 8.72 18.57
CA LEU A 45 -1.09 9.52 19.78
C LEU A 45 -2.36 9.60 20.67
N GLY A 46 -3.47 8.96 20.26
CA GLY A 46 -4.73 8.93 21.00
C GLY A 46 -5.67 10.11 20.72
N ASP A 47 -5.31 11.00 19.81
CA ASP A 47 -6.12 12.16 19.41
C ASP A 47 -7.01 11.80 18.21
N THR A 48 -8.01 10.95 18.47
CA THR A 48 -8.95 10.46 17.44
C THR A 48 -9.78 11.58 16.83
N GLY A 49 -10.05 12.65 17.59
CA GLY A 49 -10.80 13.81 17.13
C GLY A 49 -10.06 14.57 16.03
N GLU A 50 -8.79 14.91 16.22
CA GLU A 50 -7.99 15.55 15.17
C GLU A 50 -7.70 14.60 14.00
N ALA A 51 -7.48 13.31 14.27
CA ALA A 51 -7.26 12.31 13.23
C ALA A 51 -8.47 12.21 12.29
N LEU A 52 -9.67 12.08 12.84
CA LEU A 52 -10.92 11.99 12.08
C LEU A 52 -11.16 13.25 11.23
N LYS A 53 -10.88 14.44 11.77
CA LYS A 53 -10.99 15.69 11.00
C LYS A 53 -10.12 15.65 9.75
N LYS A 54 -8.87 15.18 9.84
CA LYS A 54 -7.98 15.11 8.67
C LYS A 54 -8.38 14.02 7.68
N LEU A 55 -8.88 12.88 8.17
CA LEU A 55 -9.45 11.84 7.32
C LEU A 55 -10.66 12.37 6.53
N ASN A 56 -11.58 13.06 7.19
CA ASN A 56 -12.78 13.60 6.54
C ASN A 56 -12.47 14.66 5.48
N LEU A 57 -11.38 15.44 5.60
CA LEU A 57 -10.97 16.35 4.52
C LEU A 57 -10.66 15.62 3.21
N VAL A 58 -10.15 14.38 3.27
CA VAL A 58 -9.88 13.54 2.10
C VAL A 58 -11.20 12.95 1.57
N HIS A 59 -12.04 12.48 2.49
CA HIS A 59 -13.33 11.84 2.20
C HIS A 59 -14.31 12.82 1.51
N GLU A 60 -14.48 14.02 2.08
CA GLU A 60 -15.36 15.09 1.55
C GLU A 60 -14.88 15.61 0.20
N ARG A 61 -13.56 15.76 0.03
CA ARG A 61 -12.96 16.17 -1.25
C ARG A 61 -13.24 15.15 -2.36
N SER A 62 -13.38 13.87 -2.00
CA SER A 62 -13.77 12.79 -2.91
C SER A 62 -15.30 12.68 -3.10
N GLY A 63 -16.09 13.58 -2.54
CA GLY A 63 -17.56 13.60 -2.67
C GLY A 63 -18.28 12.59 -1.76
N LEU A 64 -17.60 12.03 -0.76
CA LEU A 64 -18.15 11.05 0.16
C LEU A 64 -18.63 11.72 1.46
N THR A 65 -19.59 11.10 2.14
CA THR A 65 -20.13 11.58 3.42
C THR A 65 -19.10 11.46 4.53
N ALA A 66 -18.89 12.52 5.31
CA ALA A 66 -17.99 12.52 6.45
C ALA A 66 -18.25 11.34 7.41
N LEU A 67 -17.18 10.68 7.83
CA LEU A 67 -17.24 9.57 8.78
C LEU A 67 -17.52 10.09 10.19
N SER A 68 -18.27 9.30 10.97
CA SER A 68 -18.58 9.57 12.36
C SER A 68 -17.43 9.19 13.30
N SER A 69 -17.50 9.65 14.56
CA SER A 69 -16.56 9.27 15.61
C SER A 69 -16.53 7.75 15.81
N MET A 70 -15.34 7.20 15.94
CA MET A 70 -15.10 5.78 16.22
C MET A 70 -13.93 5.64 17.20
N ASN A 71 -13.72 4.43 17.71
CA ASN A 71 -12.58 4.17 18.60
C ASN A 71 -11.25 4.21 17.81
N GLN A 72 -10.14 4.21 18.54
CA GLN A 72 -8.80 4.34 17.96
C GLN A 72 -8.44 3.21 16.98
N GLU A 73 -8.90 1.98 17.24
CA GLU A 73 -8.62 0.81 16.41
C GLU A 73 -9.42 0.85 15.10
N ASP A 74 -10.72 1.14 15.18
CA ASP A 74 -11.59 1.31 14.01
C ASP A 74 -11.10 2.49 13.15
N LEU A 75 -10.66 3.58 13.77
CA LEU A 75 -10.10 4.72 13.05
C LEU A 75 -8.76 4.36 12.37
N ASP A 76 -7.96 3.48 12.96
CA ASP A 76 -6.72 2.99 12.34
C ASP A 76 -7.00 2.19 11.07
N GLU A 77 -8.02 1.32 11.09
CA GLU A 77 -8.46 0.59 9.90
C GLU A 77 -9.07 1.53 8.86
N ALA A 78 -9.91 2.48 9.28
CA ALA A 78 -10.51 3.46 8.37
C ALA A 78 -9.45 4.31 7.65
N ILE A 79 -8.45 4.82 8.38
CA ILE A 79 -7.34 5.57 7.79
C ILE A 79 -6.55 4.71 6.82
N PHE A 80 -6.20 3.48 7.18
CA PHE A 80 -5.47 2.58 6.29
C PHE A 80 -6.26 2.24 5.02
N GLN A 81 -7.56 1.99 5.16
CA GLN A 81 -8.44 1.68 4.04
C GLN A 81 -8.61 2.89 3.11
N GLU A 82 -8.76 4.10 3.66
CA GLU A 82 -8.77 5.33 2.88
C GLU A 82 -7.44 5.52 2.14
N ARG A 83 -6.29 5.28 2.78
CA ARG A 83 -4.97 5.33 2.10
C ARG A 83 -4.90 4.35 0.92
N ALA A 84 -5.49 3.16 1.04
CA ALA A 84 -5.51 2.18 -0.04
C ALA A 84 -6.29 2.66 -1.25
N TRP A 85 -7.47 3.25 -1.04
CA TRP A 85 -8.30 3.82 -2.10
C TRP A 85 -7.68 5.10 -2.68
N GLU A 86 -7.27 6.00 -1.78
CA GLU A 86 -6.73 7.30 -2.14
C GLU A 86 -5.41 7.16 -2.90
N PHE A 87 -4.54 6.17 -2.65
CA PHE A 87 -3.24 6.03 -3.32
C PHE A 87 -3.12 4.85 -4.28
N ILE A 88 -4.24 4.31 -4.77
CA ILE A 88 -4.21 3.23 -5.76
C ILE A 88 -3.42 3.66 -7.01
N GLY A 89 -2.48 2.82 -7.45
CA GLY A 89 -1.61 3.12 -8.60
C GLY A 89 -0.47 4.11 -8.33
N GLU A 90 -0.29 4.61 -7.10
CA GLU A 90 0.75 5.59 -6.74
C GLU A 90 1.96 4.98 -6.00
N ALA A 91 2.12 3.65 -6.04
CA ALA A 91 3.23 2.91 -5.43
C ALA A 91 3.40 3.08 -3.90
N LYS A 92 2.35 3.50 -3.17
CA LYS A 92 2.39 3.68 -1.70
C LYS A 92 1.89 2.44 -0.93
N PHE A 93 0.85 1.78 -1.44
CA PHE A 93 0.09 0.78 -0.69
C PHE A 93 0.93 -0.41 -0.19
N TYR A 94 1.89 -0.89 -0.99
CA TYR A 94 2.78 -1.98 -0.59
C TYR A 94 3.53 -1.64 0.72
N TYR A 95 4.15 -0.47 0.78
CA TYR A 95 4.91 -0.02 1.94
C TYR A 95 4.01 0.26 3.13
N ASP A 96 2.82 0.82 2.91
CA ASP A 96 1.83 1.03 3.97
C ASP A 96 1.37 -0.29 4.59
N ALA A 97 1.05 -1.29 3.77
CA ALA A 97 0.64 -2.60 4.23
C ALA A 97 1.79 -3.34 4.94
N LEU A 98 3.03 -3.18 4.48
CA LEU A 98 4.19 -3.81 5.09
C LEU A 98 4.52 -3.20 6.46
N ARG A 99 4.66 -1.87 6.54
CA ARG A 99 5.06 -1.16 7.77
C ARG A 99 4.03 -1.28 8.90
N THR A 100 2.78 -1.57 8.56
CA THR A 100 1.67 -1.78 9.52
C THR A 100 1.42 -3.26 9.82
N ASN A 101 2.25 -4.18 9.30
CA ASN A 101 2.10 -5.63 9.43
C ASN A 101 0.75 -6.17 8.91
N ARG A 102 0.20 -5.55 7.87
CA ARG A 102 -1.10 -5.91 7.27
C ARG A 102 -0.95 -6.68 5.96
N LEU A 103 0.19 -6.57 5.28
CA LEU A 103 0.42 -7.16 3.96
C LEU A 103 0.21 -8.68 3.95
N GLY A 104 0.91 -9.41 4.82
CA GLY A 104 0.83 -10.86 4.89
C GLY A 104 -0.58 -11.38 5.19
N LYS A 105 -1.23 -10.82 6.22
CA LYS A 105 -2.61 -11.15 6.61
C LYS A 105 -3.61 -10.90 5.46
N ARG A 106 -3.52 -9.76 4.78
CA ARG A 106 -4.43 -9.42 3.68
C ARG A 106 -4.18 -10.29 2.45
N LEU A 107 -2.92 -10.62 2.13
CA LEU A 107 -2.57 -11.53 1.05
C LEU A 107 -3.16 -12.92 1.28
N LYS A 108 -2.94 -13.51 2.47
CA LYS A 108 -3.51 -14.81 2.82
C LYS A 108 -5.04 -14.82 2.70
N ALA A 109 -5.70 -13.82 3.30
CA ALA A 109 -7.15 -13.71 3.23
C ALA A 109 -7.69 -13.54 1.80
N PHE A 110 -6.96 -12.83 0.93
CA PHE A 110 -7.32 -12.70 -0.47
C PHE A 110 -7.22 -14.03 -1.21
N MET A 111 -6.11 -14.76 -1.02
CA MET A 111 -5.89 -16.06 -1.65
C MET A 111 -6.93 -17.09 -1.20
N ASP A 112 -7.22 -17.14 0.10
CA ASP A 112 -8.21 -18.07 0.67
C ASP A 112 -9.60 -17.84 0.12
N ARG A 113 -10.05 -16.57 0.07
CA ARG A 113 -11.33 -16.22 -0.55
C ARG A 113 -11.34 -16.61 -2.03
N GLY A 114 -10.26 -16.31 -2.74
CA GLY A 114 -10.12 -16.67 -4.14
C GLY A 114 -10.31 -18.16 -4.40
N VAL A 115 -9.65 -19.01 -3.62
CA VAL A 115 -9.80 -20.47 -3.72
C VAL A 115 -11.22 -20.92 -3.37
N ALA A 116 -11.84 -20.32 -2.34
CA ALA A 116 -13.23 -20.60 -1.98
C ALA A 116 -14.21 -20.22 -3.12
N ASP A 117 -13.90 -19.15 -3.85
CA ASP A 117 -14.66 -18.68 -5.02
C ASP A 117 -14.31 -19.46 -6.31
N GLY A 118 -13.45 -20.48 -6.22
CA GLY A 118 -13.10 -21.37 -7.34
C GLY A 118 -11.91 -20.94 -8.18
N MET A 119 -11.11 -19.97 -7.74
CA MET A 119 -9.87 -19.58 -8.42
C MET A 119 -8.83 -20.71 -8.36
N TYR A 120 -8.34 -21.12 -9.54
CA TYR A 120 -7.22 -22.04 -9.65
C TYR A 120 -5.90 -21.32 -9.36
N LEU A 121 -5.13 -21.85 -8.41
CA LEU A 121 -3.78 -21.41 -8.12
C LEU A 121 -2.79 -22.41 -8.70
N PHE A 122 -1.88 -21.93 -9.56
CA PHE A 122 -0.77 -22.75 -10.06
C PHE A 122 0.21 -23.14 -8.94
N GLN A 123 0.40 -22.25 -7.97
CA GLN A 123 1.25 -22.46 -6.82
C GLN A 123 0.57 -21.91 -5.57
N ASP A 124 0.65 -22.68 -4.48
CA ASP A 124 0.18 -22.25 -3.18
C ASP A 124 1.04 -21.10 -2.64
N LEU A 125 0.47 -20.33 -1.70
CA LEU A 125 1.20 -19.24 -1.06
C LEU A 125 2.42 -19.82 -0.31
N MET A 126 3.62 -19.45 -0.74
CA MET A 126 4.87 -19.97 -0.17
C MET A 126 5.44 -19.12 0.97
N PHE A 127 4.98 -17.88 1.12
CA PHE A 127 5.57 -16.93 2.06
C PHE A 127 4.57 -15.85 2.45
N VAL A 128 4.49 -15.57 3.75
CA VAL A 128 3.68 -14.50 4.31
C VAL A 128 4.61 -13.41 4.86
N PRO A 129 4.69 -12.23 4.21
CA PRO A 129 5.59 -11.17 4.64
C PRO A 129 5.16 -10.55 5.97
N GLN A 130 6.16 -10.33 6.83
CA GLN A 130 6.06 -9.56 8.07
C GLN A 130 6.61 -8.14 7.87
N LYS A 131 6.34 -7.25 8.83
CA LYS A 131 6.90 -5.89 8.87
C LYS A 131 8.44 -5.84 8.77
N SER A 132 9.14 -6.88 9.21
CA SER A 132 10.60 -7.01 9.18
C SER A 132 11.17 -7.39 7.81
N PHE A 133 10.32 -7.60 6.80
CA PHE A 133 10.76 -8.00 5.47
C PHE A 133 11.72 -6.97 4.87
N LEU A 134 12.87 -7.46 4.40
CA LEU A 134 13.85 -6.68 3.66
C LEU A 134 14.18 -7.37 2.34
N TRP A 135 14.29 -6.60 1.26
CA TRP A 135 14.81 -7.12 0.00
C TRP A 135 16.27 -7.53 0.16
N LYS A 136 16.68 -8.64 -0.46
CA LYS A 136 18.08 -9.05 -0.47
C LYS A 136 18.90 -8.05 -1.28
N ILE A 137 20.10 -7.75 -0.79
CA ILE A 137 21.10 -6.98 -1.52
C ILE A 137 21.55 -7.85 -2.71
N PRO A 138 21.60 -7.32 -3.95
CA PRO A 138 22.08 -8.04 -5.11
C PRO A 138 23.50 -8.60 -4.90
N GLN A 139 23.75 -9.82 -5.40
CA GLN A 139 25.05 -10.48 -5.20
C GLN A 139 26.21 -9.67 -5.77
N GLY A 140 26.03 -9.02 -6.92
CA GLY A 140 27.08 -8.18 -7.53
C GLY A 140 27.50 -6.99 -6.65
N ASP A 141 26.60 -6.44 -5.85
CA ASP A 141 26.92 -5.36 -4.92
C ASP A 141 27.75 -5.89 -3.73
N LEU A 142 27.40 -7.07 -3.21
CA LEU A 142 28.16 -7.76 -2.17
C LEU A 142 29.56 -8.18 -2.64
N ASP A 143 29.67 -8.70 -3.86
CA ASP A 143 30.94 -9.09 -4.46
C ASP A 143 31.85 -7.86 -4.68
N SER A 144 31.26 -6.70 -4.97
CA SER A 144 31.98 -5.46 -5.23
C SER A 144 32.47 -4.76 -3.96
N ASN A 145 31.76 -4.91 -2.84
CA ASN A 145 32.10 -4.26 -1.59
C ASN A 145 32.12 -5.25 -0.41
N PRO A 146 33.30 -5.70 0.04
CA PRO A 146 33.42 -6.68 1.12
C PRO A 146 32.98 -6.16 2.49
N ALA A 147 32.74 -4.84 2.64
CA ALA A 147 32.18 -4.27 3.86
C ALA A 147 30.65 -4.35 3.92
N LEU A 148 29.97 -4.75 2.83
CA LEU A 148 28.53 -4.96 2.85
C LEU A 148 28.18 -6.28 3.49
N GLU A 149 27.25 -6.23 4.44
CA GLU A 149 26.61 -7.39 5.04
C GLU A 149 25.23 -7.58 4.42
N GLN A 150 24.86 -8.83 4.16
CA GLN A 150 23.55 -9.16 3.60
C GLN A 150 22.44 -8.90 4.62
N ASN A 151 21.27 -8.47 4.14
CA ASN A 151 20.07 -8.36 4.96
C ASN A 151 19.69 -9.73 5.56
N PRO A 152 19.14 -9.78 6.78
CA PRO A 152 18.76 -11.02 7.44
C PRO A 152 17.77 -11.84 6.60
N ASP A 153 17.69 -13.14 6.87
CA ASP A 153 16.72 -14.00 6.19
C ASP A 153 15.29 -13.66 6.61
N ASN A 154 14.44 -13.49 5.60
CA ASN A 154 13.04 -13.23 5.82
C ASN A 154 12.34 -14.52 6.25
N VAL A 155 11.60 -14.45 7.35
CA VAL A 155 10.82 -15.58 7.89
C VAL A 155 9.34 -15.31 7.65
N SER A 156 8.62 -16.33 7.19
CA SER A 156 7.16 -16.24 7.00
C SER A 156 6.48 -15.99 8.35
N ASP A 157 5.37 -15.24 8.39
CA ASP A 157 4.61 -15.03 9.63
C ASP A 157 4.17 -16.37 10.25
N PRO A 158 4.68 -16.75 11.44
CA PRO A 158 4.35 -18.03 12.05
C PRO A 158 2.89 -18.09 12.53
N ASN A 159 2.23 -16.94 12.70
CA ASN A 159 0.83 -16.88 13.12
C ASN A 159 -0.15 -17.11 11.96
N ILE A 160 0.36 -17.14 10.72
CA ILE A 160 -0.44 -17.29 9.51
C ILE A 160 0.07 -18.53 8.78
N PRO A 161 -0.51 -19.72 9.05
CA PRO A 161 -0.02 -20.96 8.47
C PRO A 161 -0.16 -20.93 6.94
N LEU A 162 0.91 -21.38 6.27
CA LEU A 162 0.85 -21.78 4.88
C LEU A 162 0.06 -23.08 4.79
N ARG A 163 -0.72 -23.24 3.72
CA ARG A 163 -1.56 -24.43 3.50
C ARG A 163 -0.71 -25.67 3.25
#